data_AF-A0A5J4RPV3-F1
#
_entry.id   AF-A0A5J4RPV3-F1
#
_cell.length_a   1.000
_cell.length_b   1.000
_cell.length_c   1.000
_cell.angle_alpha   90.00
_cell.angle_beta   90.00
_cell.angle_gamma   90.00
#
_symmetry.space_group_name_H-M   'P 1'
#
loop_
_entity.id
_entity.type
_entity.pdbx_description
1 polymer ?
#
loop_
_entity_poly.entity_id
_entity_poly.type
_entity_poly.pdbx_seq_one_letter_code
_entity_poly.pdbx_strand_id
1 'polypeptide(L)'
;MEKITSYLIQSTVTERGIVRAWEETVLLPTYPVGKEEKNPIFLEKRVYQGSSGAVYPYPVVETISDIKQDMPYKALFLENEYLKIMILPELGGRVQMAYDKVKKTPFCILQSSD
;
A
#
# COMPACT_ATOMS: atom_id res chain seq x y z
N MET A 1 2.60 -6.50 14.41
CA MET A 1 2.98 -5.45 13.44
C MET A 1 4.42 -4.98 13.56
N GLU A 2 4.97 -4.83 14.77
CA GLU A 2 6.37 -4.40 14.98
C GLU A 2 7.42 -5.26 14.26
N LYS A 3 7.16 -6.57 14.11
CA LYS A 3 8.02 -7.50 13.36
C LYS A 3 8.16 -7.15 11.87
N ILE A 4 7.10 -6.65 11.24
CA ILE A 4 7.15 -6.30 9.82
C ILE A 4 7.84 -4.95 9.63
N THR A 5 7.55 -3.99 10.50
CA THR A 5 8.21 -2.68 10.46
C THR A 5 9.71 -2.82 10.66
N SER A 6 10.14 -3.64 11.63
CA SER A 6 11.57 -3.91 11.87
C SER A 6 12.26 -4.59 10.68
N TYR A 7 11.57 -5.51 9.99
CA TYR A 7 12.06 -6.10 8.74
C TYR A 7 12.18 -5.05 7.62
N LEU A 8 11.17 -4.20 7.45
CA LEU A 8 11.14 -3.18 6.40
C LEU A 8 12.25 -2.13 6.58
N ILE A 9 12.58 -1.73 7.81
CA ILE A 9 13.67 -0.77 8.08
C ILE A 9 15.06 -1.39 8.02
N GLN A 10 15.19 -2.72 8.02
CA GLN A 10 16.49 -3.38 7.93
C GLN A 10 17.12 -3.09 6.56
N SER A 11 18.35 -2.55 6.56
CA SER A 11 19.08 -2.26 5.34
C SER A 11 19.71 -3.52 4.77
N THR A 12 19.60 -3.69 3.45
CA THR A 12 20.21 -4.79 2.69
C THR A 12 21.37 -4.33 1.80
N VAL A 13 21.51 -3.01 1.58
CA VAL A 13 22.57 -2.42 0.75
C VAL A 13 23.28 -1.31 1.53
N THR A 14 24.59 -1.42 1.71
CA THR A 14 25.40 -0.38 2.39
C THR A 14 26.50 0.19 1.49
N GLU A 15 26.73 -0.42 0.33
CA GLU A 15 27.79 -0.03 -0.60
C GLU A 15 27.39 1.17 -1.46
N ARG A 16 28.35 2.08 -1.70
CA ARG A 16 28.13 3.29 -2.50
C ARG A 16 28.01 2.96 -3.98
N GLY A 17 27.08 3.62 -4.65
CA GLY A 17 26.85 3.46 -6.09
C GLY A 17 26.13 2.17 -6.50
N ILE A 18 25.78 1.29 -5.55
CA ILE A 18 24.97 0.11 -5.80
C ILE A 18 23.49 0.43 -5.57
N VAL A 19 22.67 0.06 -6.53
CA VAL A 19 21.21 0.11 -6.44
C VAL A 19 20.68 -1.29 -6.65
N ARG A 20 19.85 -1.76 -5.73
CA ARG A 20 19.18 -3.07 -5.81
C ARG A 20 17.69 -2.86 -5.96
N ALA A 21 17.10 -3.59 -6.90
CA ALA A 21 15.66 -3.74 -7.02
C ALA A 21 15.32 -5.23 -6.94
N TRP A 22 14.27 -5.58 -6.20
CA TRP A 22 13.80 -6.96 -6.13
C TRP A 22 12.29 -7.01 -5.88
N GLU A 23 11.74 -8.19 -6.13
CA GLU A 23 10.35 -8.53 -5.86
C GLU A 23 10.29 -9.55 -4.73
N GLU A 24 9.38 -9.35 -3.79
CA GLU A 24 9.08 -10.32 -2.74
C GLU A 24 7.58 -10.31 -2.39
N THR A 25 7.10 -11.42 -1.82
CA THR A 25 5.75 -11.49 -1.28
C THR A 25 5.77 -11.10 0.19
N VAL A 26 5.03 -10.05 0.55
CA VAL A 26 4.90 -9.59 1.94
C VAL A 26 3.50 -9.89 2.46
N LEU A 27 3.41 -10.42 3.68
CA LEU A 27 2.13 -10.64 4.35
C LEU A 27 1.74 -9.37 5.10
N LEU A 28 0.74 -8.65 4.61
CA LEU A 28 0.24 -7.45 5.27
C LEU A 28 -1.12 -7.72 5.91
N PRO A 29 -1.33 -7.27 7.15
CA PRO A 29 -2.63 -7.44 7.78
C PRO A 29 -3.58 -6.39 7.21
N THR A 30 -4.49 -6.85 6.36
CA THR A 30 -5.46 -6.05 5.63
C THR A 30 -6.87 -6.36 6.11
N TYR A 31 -7.70 -5.32 6.17
CA TYR A 31 -9.14 -5.48 6.30
C TYR A 31 -9.73 -5.74 4.91
N PRO A 32 -10.23 -6.95 4.62
CA PRO A 32 -10.75 -7.26 3.30
C PRO A 32 -11.97 -6.40 2.98
N VAL A 33 -12.13 -6.14 1.68
CA VAL A 33 -13.33 -5.47 1.16
C VAL A 33 -14.56 -6.34 1.43
N GLY A 34 -15.67 -5.70 1.75
CA GLY A 34 -16.96 -6.35 1.93
C GLY A 34 -17.53 -6.88 0.61
N LYS A 35 -18.79 -7.33 0.67
CA LYS A 35 -19.47 -7.83 -0.53
C LYS A 35 -19.75 -6.68 -1.49
N GLU A 36 -19.42 -6.90 -2.75
CA GLU A 36 -19.80 -6.03 -3.86
C GLU A 36 -21.32 -5.94 -3.97
N GLU A 37 -21.84 -4.73 -4.13
CA GLU A 37 -23.25 -4.53 -4.45
C GLU A 37 -23.52 -5.09 -5.85
N LYS A 38 -24.53 -5.96 -5.94
CA LYS A 38 -24.88 -6.65 -7.20
C LYS A 38 -25.51 -5.71 -8.21
N ASN A 39 -26.20 -4.67 -7.72
CA ASN A 39 -26.89 -3.72 -8.57
C ASN A 39 -25.92 -2.59 -9.00
N PRO A 40 -25.80 -2.29 -10.29
CA PRO A 40 -24.93 -1.20 -10.74
C PRO A 40 -25.44 0.13 -10.20
N ILE A 41 -24.53 0.87 -9.55
CA ILE A 41 -24.84 2.17 -8.97
C ILE A 41 -24.39 3.28 -9.94
N PHE A 42 -25.34 4.11 -10.38
CA PHE A 42 -25.09 5.25 -11.28
C PHE A 42 -25.06 6.57 -10.49
N LEU A 43 -23.92 6.88 -9.87
CA LEU A 43 -23.68 8.15 -9.16
C LEU A 43 -23.16 9.25 -10.11
N GLU A 44 -23.96 9.64 -11.09
CA GLU A 44 -23.55 10.60 -12.14
C GLU A 44 -23.47 12.05 -11.63
N LYS A 45 -24.21 12.40 -10.57
CA LYS A 45 -24.28 13.77 -10.04
C LYS A 45 -23.95 13.79 -8.55
N ARG A 46 -22.76 14.28 -8.18
CA ARG A 46 -22.50 14.72 -6.80
C ARG A 46 -23.12 16.11 -6.60
N VAL A 47 -23.60 16.37 -5.39
CA VAL A 47 -24.28 17.64 -5.00
C VAL A 47 -23.32 18.86 -5.06
N TYR A 48 -22.00 18.65 -5.24
CA TYR A 48 -21.00 19.71 -5.31
C TYR A 48 -20.29 19.79 -6.68
N GLN A 49 -20.16 21.05 -7.13
CA GLN A 49 -19.61 21.58 -8.39
C GLN A 49 -18.63 20.65 -9.15
N GLY A 50 -19.04 20.19 -10.33
CA GLY A 50 -18.15 19.77 -11.42
C GLY A 50 -17.48 18.39 -11.31
N SER A 51 -17.75 17.60 -10.27
CA SER A 51 -17.19 16.24 -10.15
C SER A 51 -18.21 15.17 -10.56
N SER A 52 -17.86 14.36 -11.55
CA SER A 52 -18.57 13.11 -11.84
C SER A 52 -18.06 12.04 -10.88
N GLY A 53 -18.96 11.49 -10.05
CA GLY A 53 -18.67 10.37 -9.16
C GLY A 53 -18.92 9.01 -9.80
N ALA A 54 -18.97 8.94 -11.14
CA ALA A 54 -19.32 7.73 -11.86
C ALA A 54 -18.29 6.62 -11.59
N VAL A 55 -18.79 5.55 -10.97
CA VAL A 55 -18.03 4.36 -10.56
C VAL A 55 -18.22 3.21 -11.54
N TYR A 56 -19.31 3.22 -12.33
CA TYR A 56 -19.58 2.22 -13.35
C TYR A 56 -18.45 2.17 -14.40
N PRO A 57 -17.96 0.97 -14.80
CA PRO A 57 -18.54 -0.37 -14.59
C PRO A 57 -18.10 -1.08 -13.31
N TYR A 58 -17.34 -0.44 -12.41
CA TYR A 58 -16.88 -1.10 -11.19
C TYR A 58 -18.00 -1.23 -10.16
N PRO A 59 -18.10 -2.37 -9.47
CA PRO A 59 -19.05 -2.55 -8.38
C PRO A 59 -18.68 -1.66 -7.20
N VAL A 60 -19.69 -1.18 -6.48
CA VAL A 60 -19.50 -0.40 -5.27
C VAL A 60 -19.42 -1.34 -4.08
N VAL A 61 -18.44 -1.11 -3.21
CA VAL A 61 -18.31 -1.79 -1.93
C VAL A 61 -18.62 -0.78 -0.83
N GLU A 62 -19.66 -1.03 -0.04
CA GLU A 62 -20.07 -0.13 1.05
C GLU A 62 -19.46 -0.50 2.41
N THR A 63 -19.02 -1.74 2.56
CA THR A 63 -18.53 -2.28 3.84
C THR A 63 -17.08 -2.73 3.72
N ILE A 64 -16.33 -2.55 4.80
CA ILE A 64 -15.01 -3.12 5.01
C ILE A 64 -15.17 -4.11 6.16
N SER A 65 -14.50 -5.26 6.09
CA SER A 65 -14.56 -6.24 7.19
C SER A 65 -13.89 -5.67 8.45
N ASP A 66 -14.49 -5.92 9.61
CA ASP A 66 -13.87 -5.59 10.91
C ASP A 66 -12.76 -6.59 11.30
N ILE A 67 -12.57 -7.66 10.52
CA ILE A 67 -11.60 -8.72 10.80
C ILE A 67 -10.34 -8.49 9.96
N LYS A 68 -9.25 -8.17 10.64
CA LYS A 68 -7.93 -8.06 10.02
C LYS A 68 -7.40 -9.45 9.65
N GLN A 69 -6.96 -9.64 8.41
CA GLN A 69 -6.41 -10.89 7.91
C GLN A 69 -5.05 -10.65 7.24
N ASP A 70 -4.09 -11.55 7.46
CA ASP A 70 -2.80 -11.50 6.78
C ASP A 70 -2.98 -11.91 5.31
N MET A 71 -2.85 -10.94 4.40
CA MET A 71 -2.96 -11.15 2.97
C MET A 71 -1.58 -11.06 2.29
N PRO A 72 -1.26 -11.98 1.38
CA PRO A 72 -0.04 -11.88 0.59
C PRO A 72 -0.17 -10.78 -0.45
N TYR A 73 0.79 -9.86 -0.47
CA TYR A 73 0.92 -8.83 -1.49
C TYR A 73 2.25 -8.96 -2.22
N LYS A 74 2.22 -8.68 -3.51
CA LYS A 74 3.43 -8.51 -4.31
C LYS A 74 4.06 -7.15 -4.01
N ALA A 75 5.25 -7.14 -3.43
CA ALA A 75 6.00 -5.93 -3.15
C ALA A 75 7.24 -5.81 -4.04
N LEU A 76 7.44 -4.61 -4.58
CA LEU A 76 8.64 -4.23 -5.29
C LEU A 76 9.46 -3.31 -4.40
N PHE A 77 10.70 -3.69 -4.15
CA PHE A 77 11.64 -2.92 -3.35
C PHE A 77 12.69 -2.26 -4.22
N LEU A 78 13.07 -1.06 -3.82
CA LEU A 78 14.20 -0.32 -4.38
C LEU A 78 15.05 0.19 -3.22
N GLU A 79 16.31 -0.22 -3.17
CA GLU A 79 17.25 0.21 -2.13
C GLU A 79 18.58 0.65 -2.74
N ASN A 80 19.09 1.79 -2.27
CA ASN A 80 20.45 2.27 -2.48
C ASN A 80 21.09 2.60 -1.13
N GLU A 81 22.28 3.19 -1.04
CA GLU A 81 22.93 3.52 0.26
C GLU A 81 22.13 4.50 1.15
N TYR A 82 21.19 5.28 0.60
CA TYR A 82 20.48 6.36 1.31
C TYR A 82 19.04 6.01 1.67
N LEU A 83 18.35 5.26 0.81
CA LEU A 83 16.91 5.10 0.84
C LEU A 83 16.54 3.63 0.61
N LYS A 84 15.47 3.19 1.27
CA LYS A 84 14.79 1.93 1.00
C LYS A 84 13.31 2.23 0.77
N ILE A 85 12.77 1.79 -0.36
CA ILE A 85 11.42 2.09 -0.82
C ILE A 85 10.68 0.79 -1.10
N MET A 86 9.41 0.73 -0.71
CA MET A 86 8.48 -0.35 -1.02
C MET A 86 7.30 0.18 -1.83
N ILE A 87 7.01 -0.48 -2.95
CA ILE A 87 5.90 -0.20 -3.86
C ILE A 87 5.01 -1.43 -3.90
N LEU A 88 3.70 -1.24 -3.77
CA LEU A 88 2.71 -2.32 -3.90
C LEU A 88 1.90 -2.11 -5.18
N PRO A 89 2.21 -2.81 -6.29
CA PRO A 89 1.49 -2.70 -7.56
C PRO A 89 -0.01 -2.94 -7.41
N GLU A 90 -0.39 -3.91 -6.58
CA GLU A 90 -1.77 -4.32 -6.33
C GLU A 90 -2.59 -3.23 -5.61
N LEU A 91 -1.93 -2.34 -4.86
CA LEU A 91 -2.56 -1.20 -4.17
C LEU A 91 -2.29 0.11 -4.93
N GLY A 92 -2.58 0.08 -6.24
CA GLY A 92 -2.49 1.24 -7.13
C GLY A 92 -1.06 1.67 -7.46
N GLY A 93 -0.06 0.81 -7.26
CA GLY A 93 1.35 1.08 -7.60
C GLY A 93 1.98 2.25 -6.84
N ARG A 94 1.40 2.63 -5.70
CA ARG A 94 1.88 3.76 -4.91
C ARG A 94 3.10 3.35 -4.09
N VAL A 95 3.91 4.36 -3.74
CA VAL A 95 4.94 4.20 -2.72
C VAL A 95 4.24 4.05 -1.37
N GLN A 96 4.35 2.86 -0.80
CA GLN A 96 3.68 2.50 0.45
C GLN A 96 4.61 2.68 1.65
N MET A 97 5.91 2.56 1.43
CA MET A 97 6.91 2.82 2.45
C MET A 97 8.18 3.42 1.84
N ALA A 98 8.78 4.35 2.56
CA ALA A 98 10.08 4.93 2.24
C ALA A 98 10.84 5.24 3.53
N TYR A 99 12.06 4.72 3.65
CA TYR A 99 12.93 4.90 4.82
C TYR A 99 14.21 5.62 4.46
N ASP A 100 14.50 6.69 5.20
CA ASP A 100 15.78 7.39 5.18
C ASP A 100 16.79 6.63 6.04
N LYS A 101 17.85 6.11 5.41
CA LYS A 101 18.93 5.42 6.12
C LYS A 101 19.93 6.39 6.74
N VAL A 102 20.01 7.63 6.24
CA VAL A 102 20.89 8.68 6.78
C VAL A 102 20.30 9.22 8.08
N LYS A 103 19.02 9.59 8.06
CA LYS A 103 18.34 10.14 9.24
C LYS A 103 17.74 9.07 10.15
N LYS A 104 17.68 7.82 9.68
CA LYS A 104 17.03 6.68 10.35
C LYS A 104 15.54 6.93 10.61
N THR A 105 14.90 7.70 9.72
CA THR A 105 13.52 8.14 9.88
C THR A 105 12.70 7.69 8.68
N PRO A 106 11.52 7.08 8.90
CA PRO A 106 10.58 6.80 7.82
C PRO A 106 9.85 8.07 7.35
N PHE A 107 9.62 8.21 6.04
CA PHE A 107 8.84 9.32 5.45
C PHE A 107 7.41 8.92 5.14
N CYS A 108 7.25 7.73 4.57
CA CYS A 108 5.96 7.13 4.27
C CYS A 108 5.92 5.80 5.01
N ILE A 109 4.90 5.58 5.82
CA ILE A 109 4.63 4.29 6.45
C ILE A 109 3.16 4.01 6.21
N LEU A 110 2.86 2.79 5.80
CA LEU A 110 1.55 2.19 5.99
C LEU A 110 1.16 2.36 7.46
N GLN A 111 0.24 3.29 7.75
CA GLN A 111 -0.45 3.30 9.03
C GLN A 111 -1.42 2.13 9.01
N SER A 112 -1.03 1.03 9.63
CA SER A 112 -2.01 0.04 10.04
C SER A 112 -2.60 0.51 11.36
N SER A 113 -3.82 1.03 11.33
CA SER A 113 -4.58 1.26 12.56
C SER A 113 -4.71 -0.08 13.29
N ASP A 114 -4.28 -0.09 14.55
CA ASP A 114 -4.66 -1.11 15.52
C ASP A 114 -6.11 -0.88 15.95
#